data_AF-W2CXQ2-F1
#
_entry.id   AF-W2CXQ2-F1
#
_cell.length_a   1.000
_cell.length_b   1.000
_cell.length_c   1.000
_cell.angle_alpha   90.00
_cell.angle_beta   90.00
_cell.angle_gamma   90.00
#
_symmetry.space_group_name_H-M   'P 1'
#
loop_
_entity.id
_entity.type
_entity.pdbx_description
1 polymer ?
#
loop_
_entity_poly.entity_id
_entity_poly.type
_entity_poly.pdbx_seq_one_letter_code
_entity_poly.pdbx_strand_id
1 'polypeptide(L)' 'DGKIVYKVIDISKKENEAIADKYEVTWSSLFVNGWKDGKENVNNMTEFSFSNAKNTPDKFKEGIKSKIDELLK' A
#
# COMPACT_ATOMS: atom_id res chain seq x y z
N ASP A 1 -6.82 -19.88 -1.11
CA ASP A 1 -6.11 -19.05 -2.10
C ASP A 1 -6.32 -17.57 -1.81
N GLY A 2 -5.24 -16.87 -1.49
CA GLY A 2 -5.26 -15.41 -1.35
C GLY A 2 -5.09 -14.74 -2.70
N LYS A 3 -5.80 -13.63 -2.95
CA LYS A 3 -5.66 -12.83 -4.18
C LYS A 3 -4.89 -11.56 -3.86
N ILE A 4 -3.79 -11.33 -4.57
CA ILE A 4 -3.05 -10.07 -4.53
C ILE A 4 -3.51 -9.22 -5.72
N VAL A 5 -3.83 -7.95 -5.47
CA VAL A 5 -4.19 -6.98 -6.51
C VAL A 5 -3.27 -5.78 -6.39
N TYR A 6 -2.54 -5.48 -7.46
CA TYR A 6 -1.74 -4.26 -7.57
C TYR A 6 -2.56 -3.16 -8.25
N LYS A 7 -2.53 -1.95 -7.69
CA LYS A 7 -3.21 -0.78 -8.24
C LYS A 7 -2.28 0.43 -8.20
N VAL A 8 -2.27 1.19 -9.28
CA VAL A 8 -1.62 2.51 -9.35
C VAL A 8 -2.73 3.54 -9.46
N ILE A 9 -2.71 4.52 -8.57
CA ILE A 9 -3.73 5.58 -8.50
C ILE A 9 -3.02 6.89 -8.77
N ASP A 10 -3.47 7.59 -9.80
CA ASP A 10 -3.05 8.95 -10.10
C ASP A 10 -3.98 9.91 -9.37
N ILE A 11 -3.49 10.48 -8.27
CA ILE A 11 -4.26 11.38 -7.40
C ILE A 11 -4.59 12.73 -8.05
N SER A 12 -3.97 13.06 -9.19
CA SER A 12 -4.30 14.28 -9.95
C SER A 12 -5.60 14.17 -10.73
N LYS A 13 -6.14 12.95 -10.88
CA LYS A 13 -7.38 12.69 -11.62
C LYS A 13 -8.58 12.77 -10.70
N LYS A 14 -9.60 13.51 -11.14
CA LYS A 14 -10.88 13.68 -10.43
C LYS A 14 -11.56 12.37 -10.05
N GLU A 15 -11.49 11.36 -10.91
CA GLU A 15 -12.05 10.02 -10.65
C GLU A 15 -11.41 9.31 -9.44
N ASN A 16 -10.22 9.75 -9.01
CA ASN A 16 -9.47 9.20 -7.89
C ASN A 16 -9.53 10.08 -6.63
N GLU A 17 -10.22 11.23 -6.65
CA GLU A 17 -10.34 12.11 -5.47
C GLU A 17 -10.92 11.35 -4.27
N ALA A 18 -12.01 10.61 -4.46
CA ALA A 18 -12.65 9.86 -3.37
C ALA A 18 -11.74 8.81 -2.73
N ILE A 19 -10.86 8.17 -3.51
CA ILE A 19 -9.91 7.19 -2.96
C ILE A 19 -8.70 7.89 -2.32
N ALA A 20 -8.23 9.01 -2.87
CA ALA A 20 -7.18 9.82 -2.25
C ALA A 20 -7.65 10.36 -0.89
N ASP A 21 -8.87 10.89 -0.81
CA ASP A 21 -9.49 11.37 0.43
C ASP A 21 -9.67 10.24 1.45
N LYS A 22 -10.15 9.07 1.02
CA LYS A 22 -10.31 7.89 1.89
C LYS A 22 -9.01 7.49 2.60
N TYR A 23 -7.88 7.63 1.93
CA TYR A 23 -6.57 7.33 2.50
C TYR A 23 -5.83 8.56 3.04
N GLU A 24 -6.46 9.73 3.01
CA GLU A 24 -5.89 11.03 3.39
C GLU A 24 -4.54 11.32 2.68
N VAL A 25 -4.46 10.94 1.41
CA VAL A 25 -3.25 11.03 0.59
C VAL A 25 -3.23 12.32 -0.22
N THR A 26 -2.22 13.15 0.03
CA THR A 26 -1.97 14.39 -0.73
C THR A 26 -0.72 14.33 -1.61
N TRP A 27 0.10 13.30 -1.44
CA TRP A 27 1.38 13.10 -2.15
C TRP A 27 1.66 11.62 -2.40
N SER A 28 2.76 11.31 -3.11
CA SER A 28 3.24 9.93 -3.33
C SER A 28 3.19 9.09 -2.05
N SER A 29 2.48 7.97 -2.10
CA SER A 29 2.22 7.13 -0.94
C SER A 29 2.16 5.65 -1.34
N LEU A 30 2.42 4.75 -0.40
CA LEU A 30 2.30 3.30 -0.60
C LEU A 30 1.53 2.65 0.55
N PHE A 31 0.53 1.85 0.20
CA PHE A 31 -0.30 1.11 1.14
C PHE A 31 -0.29 -0.39 0.81
N VAL A 32 -0.34 -1.22 1.85
CA VAL A 32 -0.48 -2.67 1.72
C VAL A 32 -1.67 -3.11 2.56
N ASN A 33 -2.85 -3.13 1.97
CA ASN A 33 -4.08 -3.35 2.73
C ASN A 33 -4.50 -4.82 2.72
N GLY A 34 -4.98 -5.29 3.86
CA GLY A 34 -5.60 -6.60 4.00
C GLY A 34 -7.10 -6.48 3.77
N TRP A 35 -7.69 -7.48 3.10
CA TRP A 35 -9.14 -7.54 2.88
C TRP A 35 -9.64 -8.90 3.37
N LYS A 36 -10.51 -8.87 4.39
CA LYS A 36 -11.10 -10.08 4.98
C LYS A 36 -12.57 -9.83 5.28
N ASP A 37 -13.45 -10.71 4.80
CA ASP A 37 -14.91 -10.61 4.98
C ASP A 37 -15.50 -9.24 4.57
N GLY A 38 -14.98 -8.67 3.48
CA GLY A 38 -15.38 -7.35 2.97
C GLY A 38 -14.88 -6.16 3.81
N LYS A 39 -14.16 -6.40 4.90
CA LYS A 39 -13.54 -5.37 5.73
C LYS A 39 -12.10 -5.15 5.30
N GLU A 40 -11.75 -3.88 5.15
CA GLU A 40 -10.40 -3.45 4.87
C GLU A 40 -9.63 -3.19 6.16
N ASN A 41 -8.41 -3.69 6.21
CA ASN A 41 -7.40 -3.29 7.18
C ASN A 41 -6.32 -2.47 6.45
N VAL A 42 -6.29 -1.17 6.71
CA VAL A 42 -5.39 -0.22 6.04
C VAL A 42 -4.01 -0.27 6.70
N ASN A 43 -2.95 -0.49 5.91
CA ASN A 43 -1.57 -0.38 6.40
C ASN A 43 -0.81 0.62 5.54
N ASN A 44 -0.54 1.79 6.11
CA ASN A 44 0.29 2.81 5.48
C ASN A 44 1.77 2.39 5.58
N MET A 45 2.39 2.15 4.43
CA MET A 45 3.79 1.75 4.31
C MET A 45 4.65 2.88 3.71
N THR A 46 4.12 4.10 3.64
CA THR A 46 4.75 5.23 2.93
C THR A 46 6.10 5.60 3.52
N GLU A 47 6.21 5.82 4.83
CA GLU A 47 7.48 6.18 5.48
C GLU A 47 8.54 5.09 5.29
N PHE A 48 8.17 3.84 5.58
CA PHE A 48 9.05 2.68 5.36
C PHE A 48 9.57 2.63 3.92
N SER A 49 8.67 2.86 2.96
CA SER A 49 9.00 2.83 1.53
C SER A 49 9.97 3.95 1.18
N PHE A 50 9.73 5.18 1.62
CA PHE A 50 10.64 6.29 1.34
C PHE A 50 12.01 6.11 1.98
N SER A 51 12.08 5.57 3.20
CA SER A 51 13.35 5.32 3.87
C SER A 51 14.21 4.26 3.16
N ASN A 52 13.57 3.21 2.61
CA ASN A 52 14.28 2.02 2.13
C ASN A 52 14.36 1.89 0.60
N ALA A 53 13.43 2.44 -0.17
CA ALA A 53 13.32 2.17 -1.62
C ALA A 53 14.59 2.54 -2.40
N LYS A 54 15.26 3.63 -2.03
CA LYS A 54 16.48 4.09 -2.71
C LYS A 54 17.76 3.51 -2.11
N ASN A 55 17.87 3.49 -0.79
CA ASN A 55 19.13 3.23 -0.10
C ASN A 55 19.33 1.73 0.21
N THR A 56 18.23 0.99 0.40
CA THR A 56 18.23 -0.40 0.86
C THR A 56 17.13 -1.20 0.15
N PRO A 57 17.23 -1.39 -1.17
CA PRO A 57 16.16 -1.99 -1.98
C PRO A 57 15.80 -3.42 -1.57
N ASP A 58 16.76 -4.19 -1.05
CA ASP A 58 16.49 -5.56 -0.56
C ASP A 58 15.61 -5.53 0.70
N LYS A 59 15.91 -4.64 1.67
CA LYS A 59 15.06 -4.43 2.84
C LYS A 59 13.67 -3.97 2.46
N PHE A 60 13.56 -3.09 1.46
CA PHE A 60 12.27 -2.66 0.94
C PHE A 60 11.46 -3.85 0.43
N LYS A 61 12.02 -4.68 -0.46
CA LYS A 61 11.34 -5.86 -1.02
C LYS A 61 10.93 -6.85 0.06
N GLU A 62 11.82 -7.16 1.00
CA GLU A 62 11.54 -8.07 2.12
C GLU A 62 10.44 -7.53 3.05
N GLY A 63 10.46 -6.23 3.36
CA GLY A 63 9.43 -5.61 4.19
C GLY A 63 8.04 -5.64 3.55
N ILE A 64 7.94 -5.34 2.25
CA ILE A 64 6.67 -5.44 1.51
C ILE A 64 6.18 -6.88 1.46
N LYS A 65 7.06 -7.84 1.11
CA LYS A 65 6.71 -9.26 1.08
C LYS A 65 6.22 -9.74 2.45
N SER A 66 6.92 -9.38 3.52
CA SER A 66 6.56 -9.81 4.88
C SER A 66 5.18 -9.28 5.29
N LYS A 67 4.87 -8.02 4.96
CA LYS A 67 3.55 -7.44 5.24
C LYS A 67 2.45 -8.13 4.43
N ILE A 68 2.69 -8.45 3.15
CA ILE A 68 1.73 -9.22 2.34
C ILE A 68 1.52 -10.62 2.95
N ASP A 69 2.59 -11.34 3.26
CA ASP A 69 2.54 -12.68 3.85
C ASP A 69 1.82 -12.70 5.21
N GLU A 70 1.95 -11.64 6.01
CA GLU A 70 1.21 -11.45 7.27
C GLU A 70 -0.29 -11.30 7.03
N LEU A 71 -0.70 -10.54 6.01
CA LEU A 71 -2.11 -10.24 5.72
C LEU A 71 -2.83 -11.36 4.96
N LEU A 72 -2.08 -12.27 4.33
CA LEU A 72 -2.62 -13.43 3.62
C LEU A 72 -2.84 -14.66 4.53
N LYS A 73 -2.42 -14.60 5.80
CA LYS A 73 -2.67 -15.63 6.82
C LYS A 73 -4.08 -15.54 7.38
#